data_AF-A0A4Q5QNQ9-F1
#
_entry.id   AF-A0A4Q5QNQ9-F1
#
_cell.length_a   1.000
_cell.length_b   1.000
_cell.length_c   1.000
_cell.angle_alpha   90.00
_cell.angle_beta   90.00
_cell.angle_gamma   90.00
#
_symmetry.space_group_name_H-M   'P 1'
#
loop_
_entity.id
_entity.type
_entity.pdbx_description
1 polymer ?
#
loop_
_entity_poly.entity_id
_entity_poly.type
_entity_poly.pdbx_seq_one_letter_code
_entity_poly.pdbx_strand_id
1 'polypeptide(L)'
;MTRFGQNRLVKIIFSWMLLALIFSCKSERSTYSAFLTPEGGEKVNAGTMIRAKLEFAAPEGVDSVVYFIDSTRVTAAKDTAAVNVPTQDIALGSHVLLARIIKGADSEEVTTNIVVVASKPPVEYGFRIKNTYPHDPGSYVEGLEFHDGIFYESAGQYK
;
A
#
# COMPACT_ATOMS: atom_id res chain seq x y z
N MET A 1 -59.91 -12.97 34.91
CA MET A 1 -59.41 -14.10 34.10
C MET A 1 -59.02 -13.58 32.72
N THR A 2 -57.98 -12.73 32.61
CA THR A 2 -57.59 -12.06 31.35
C THR A 2 -56.13 -11.58 31.43
N ARG A 3 -55.16 -12.50 31.60
CA ARG A 3 -53.72 -12.17 31.55
C ARG A 3 -52.91 -12.95 30.50
N PHE A 4 -53.56 -13.79 29.70
CA PHE A 4 -52.88 -14.70 28.77
C PHE A 4 -52.69 -14.13 27.35
N GLY A 5 -53.48 -13.13 26.93
CA GLY A 5 -53.45 -12.56 25.57
C GLY A 5 -52.42 -11.44 25.34
N GLN A 6 -52.08 -10.68 26.39
CA GLN A 6 -51.25 -9.48 26.25
C GLN A 6 -49.77 -9.82 25.97
N ASN A 7 -49.26 -10.90 26.57
CA ASN A 7 -47.86 -11.32 26.39
C ASN A 7 -47.57 -11.94 25.02
N ARG A 8 -48.56 -12.52 24.33
CA ARG A 8 -48.37 -13.03 22.95
C ARG A 8 -48.30 -11.90 21.95
N LEU A 9 -49.16 -10.90 22.07
CA LEU A 9 -49.13 -9.71 21.20
C LEU A 9 -47.85 -8.89 21.40
N VAL A 10 -47.43 -8.66 22.65
CA VAL A 10 -46.18 -7.93 22.94
C VAL A 10 -44.96 -8.66 22.37
N LYS A 11 -44.91 -10.00 22.47
CA LYS A 11 -43.83 -10.81 21.87
C LYS A 11 -43.81 -10.77 20.34
N ILE A 12 -44.99 -10.74 19.70
CA ILE A 12 -45.08 -10.62 18.24
C ILE A 12 -44.62 -9.23 17.79
N ILE A 13 -45.05 -8.17 18.47
CA ILE A 13 -44.65 -6.78 18.16
C ILE A 13 -43.14 -6.60 18.37
N PHE A 14 -42.57 -7.16 19.44
CA PHE A 14 -41.13 -7.09 19.71
C PHE A 14 -40.29 -7.89 18.69
N SER A 15 -40.82 -9.01 18.21
CA SER A 15 -40.19 -9.82 17.14
C SER A 15 -40.19 -9.11 15.78
N TRP A 16 -41.26 -8.40 15.44
CA TRP A 16 -41.35 -7.59 14.22
C TRP A 16 -40.47 -6.33 14.28
N MET A 17 -40.34 -5.71 15.44
CA MET A 17 -39.44 -4.56 15.65
C MET A 17 -37.96 -4.95 15.54
N LEU A 18 -37.59 -6.18 15.92
CA LEU A 18 -36.23 -6.70 15.76
C LEU A 18 -35.92 -7.06 14.29
N LEU A 19 -36.92 -7.46 13.51
CA LEU A 19 -36.79 -7.76 12.08
C LEU A 19 -36.71 -6.50 11.19
N ALA A 20 -37.17 -5.35 11.68
CA ALA A 20 -37.06 -4.07 10.96
C ALA A 20 -35.64 -3.46 11.02
N LEU A 21 -34.80 -3.85 12.00
CA LEU A 21 -33.45 -3.32 12.16
C LEU A 21 -32.42 -3.91 11.18
N ILE A 22 -32.73 -5.01 10.51
CA ILE A 22 -31.81 -5.67 9.55
C ILE A 22 -31.92 -5.14 8.11
N PHE A 23 -32.89 -4.27 7.79
CA PHE A 23 -33.06 -3.71 6.44
C PHE A 23 -32.48 -2.29 6.25
N SER A 24 -31.90 -1.69 7.29
CA SER A 24 -31.35 -0.32 7.21
C SER A 24 -29.84 -0.27 6.99
N CYS A 25 -29.32 -1.13 6.11
CA CYS A 25 -28.00 -0.93 5.52
C CYS A 25 -28.20 -0.46 4.07
N LYS A 26 -28.38 0.85 3.89
CA LYS A 26 -28.34 1.49 2.57
C LYS A 26 -26.88 1.89 2.34
N SER A 27 -26.16 1.15 1.50
CA SER A 27 -24.81 1.54 1.11
C SER A 27 -24.88 2.82 0.28
N GLU A 28 -24.35 3.93 0.80
CA GLU A 28 -24.18 5.13 0.00
C GLU A 28 -23.10 4.85 -1.06
N ARG A 29 -23.40 5.19 -2.31
CA ARG A 29 -22.46 5.02 -3.43
C ARG A 29 -21.42 6.13 -3.31
N SER A 30 -20.12 5.79 -3.30
CA SER A 30 -19.05 6.78 -3.20
C SER A 30 -19.16 7.82 -4.33
N THR A 31 -19.01 9.10 -3.97
CA THR A 31 -18.98 10.22 -4.93
C THR A 31 -17.62 10.37 -5.62
N TYR A 32 -16.60 9.65 -5.16
CA TYR A 32 -15.22 9.73 -5.67
C TYR A 32 -14.63 8.35 -5.92
N SER A 33 -13.72 8.25 -6.90
CA SER A 33 -12.99 7.02 -7.17
C SER A 33 -11.81 6.88 -6.21
N ALA A 34 -11.49 5.67 -5.76
CA ALA A 34 -10.40 5.42 -4.80
C ALA A 34 -9.84 4.01 -4.93
N PHE A 35 -8.63 3.77 -4.42
CA PHE A 35 -8.10 2.42 -4.25
C PHE A 35 -8.79 1.72 -3.07
N LEU A 36 -9.38 0.56 -3.33
CA LEU A 36 -9.76 -0.40 -2.29
C LEU A 36 -8.57 -1.29 -1.91
N THR A 37 -7.77 -1.66 -2.91
CA THR A 37 -6.48 -2.34 -2.71
C THR A 37 -5.48 -1.81 -3.74
N PRO A 38 -4.20 -1.62 -3.38
CA PRO A 38 -3.64 -1.70 -2.03
C PRO A 38 -4.13 -0.55 -1.14
N GLU A 39 -4.13 -0.79 0.18
CA GLU A 39 -4.35 0.29 1.15
C GLU A 39 -3.14 1.24 1.19
N GLY A 40 -3.35 2.49 1.59
CA GLY A 40 -2.28 3.49 1.68
C GLY A 40 -1.17 3.06 2.65
N GLY A 41 0.05 2.91 2.12
CA GLY A 41 1.22 2.49 2.88
C GLY A 41 1.40 0.98 3.01
N GLU A 42 0.62 0.18 2.27
CA GLU A 42 0.77 -1.27 2.27
C GLU A 42 2.20 -1.69 1.88
N LYS A 43 2.78 -2.59 2.68
CA LYS A 43 4.11 -3.14 2.44
C LYS A 43 4.02 -4.28 1.43
N VAL A 44 4.80 -4.19 0.37
CA VAL A 44 4.80 -5.14 -0.74
C VAL A 44 6.21 -5.66 -0.96
N ASN A 45 6.36 -6.97 -1.10
CA ASN A 45 7.68 -7.54 -1.37
C ASN A 45 8.11 -7.21 -2.81
N ALA A 46 9.37 -6.83 -3.00
CA ALA A 46 9.93 -6.58 -4.33
C ALA A 46 9.82 -7.82 -5.23
N GLY A 47 9.40 -7.63 -6.47
CA GLY A 47 9.23 -8.70 -7.46
C GLY A 47 7.94 -9.52 -7.31
N THR A 48 6.97 -9.06 -6.53
CA THR A 48 5.63 -9.68 -6.46
C THR A 48 4.60 -8.94 -7.31
N MET A 49 3.37 -9.43 -7.30
CA MET A 49 2.22 -8.79 -7.93
C MET A 49 1.34 -8.20 -6.84
N ILE A 50 0.96 -6.94 -6.98
CA ILE A 50 -0.03 -6.28 -6.13
C ILE A 50 -1.39 -6.37 -6.82
N ARG A 51 -2.42 -6.81 -6.11
CA ARG A 51 -3.78 -6.79 -6.64
C ARG A 51 -4.37 -5.39 -6.48
N ALA A 52 -4.38 -4.60 -7.54
CA ALA A 52 -5.01 -3.29 -7.56
C ALA A 52 -6.52 -3.42 -7.83
N LYS A 53 -7.35 -2.88 -6.94
CA LYS A 53 -8.80 -2.79 -7.09
C LYS A 53 -9.25 -1.38 -6.75
N LEU A 54 -10.07 -0.81 -7.61
CA LEU A 54 -10.63 0.52 -7.42
C LEU A 54 -12.10 0.42 -7.03
N GLU A 55 -12.53 1.34 -6.19
CA GLU A 55 -13.90 1.81 -6.13
C GLU A 55 -14.06 2.95 -7.15
N PHE A 56 -15.11 2.90 -7.95
CA PHE A 56 -15.38 3.89 -8.99
C PHE A 56 -16.60 4.70 -8.59
N ALA A 57 -16.52 6.03 -8.71
CA ALA A 57 -17.68 6.90 -8.49
C ALA A 57 -18.81 6.62 -9.50
N ALA A 58 -18.43 6.42 -10.77
CA ALA A 58 -19.33 6.12 -11.87
C ALA A 58 -18.76 4.99 -12.75
N PRO A 59 -18.96 3.71 -12.36
CA PRO A 59 -18.38 2.57 -13.09
C PRO A 59 -18.97 2.39 -14.49
N GLU A 60 -20.19 2.88 -14.75
CA GLU A 60 -20.79 2.77 -16.07
C GLU A 60 -20.04 3.67 -17.08
N GLY A 61 -19.58 3.07 -18.18
CA GLY A 61 -18.88 3.79 -19.26
C GLY A 61 -17.38 4.02 -19.04
N VAL A 62 -16.76 3.37 -18.07
CA VAL A 62 -15.28 3.30 -18.00
C VAL A 62 -14.77 2.47 -19.18
N ASP A 63 -13.89 3.06 -20.00
CA ASP A 63 -13.31 2.39 -21.17
C ASP A 63 -12.05 1.61 -20.81
N SER A 64 -11.21 2.19 -19.95
CA SER A 64 -9.98 1.55 -19.48
C SER A 64 -9.41 2.23 -18.24
N VAL A 65 -8.53 1.53 -17.55
CA VAL A 65 -7.74 2.06 -16.44
C VAL A 65 -6.28 1.77 -16.72
N VAL A 66 -5.43 2.80 -16.67
CA VAL A 66 -3.98 2.67 -16.86
C VAL A 66 -3.28 2.90 -15.53
N TYR A 67 -2.41 1.97 -15.15
CA TYR A 67 -1.71 1.99 -13.87
C TYR A 67 -0.25 2.39 -14.06
N PHE A 68 0.24 3.19 -13.11
CA PHE A 68 1.60 3.71 -13.09
C PHE A 68 2.21 3.56 -11.70
N ILE A 69 3.53 3.34 -11.63
CA ILE A 69 4.31 3.47 -10.41
C ILE A 69 5.34 4.58 -10.60
N ASP A 70 5.29 5.62 -9.74
CA ASP A 70 6.10 6.85 -9.75
C ASP A 70 6.10 7.71 -11.02
N SER A 71 5.51 7.23 -12.11
CA SER A 71 5.29 7.81 -13.46
C SER A 71 5.50 6.76 -14.56
N THR A 72 6.03 5.59 -14.22
CA THR A 72 6.26 4.49 -15.17
C THR A 72 4.99 3.68 -15.34
N ARG A 73 4.50 3.56 -16.58
CA ARG A 73 3.34 2.72 -16.90
C ARG A 73 3.68 1.25 -16.66
N VAL A 74 2.88 0.57 -15.85
CA VAL A 74 3.10 -0.82 -15.46
C VAL A 74 2.07 -1.80 -16.04
N THR A 75 0.80 -1.40 -16.12
CA THR A 75 -0.25 -2.25 -16.69
C THR A 75 -1.49 -1.43 -17.06
N ALA A 76 -2.48 -2.07 -17.68
CA ALA A 76 -3.79 -1.48 -17.95
C ALA A 76 -4.90 -2.55 -17.93
N ALA A 77 -6.10 -2.14 -17.53
CA ALA A 77 -7.34 -2.91 -17.64
C ALA A 77 -8.28 -2.26 -18.66
N LYS A 78 -9.08 -3.06 -19.36
CA LYS A 78 -10.10 -2.59 -20.32
C LYS A 78 -11.49 -2.46 -19.70
N ASP A 79 -11.57 -2.63 -18.39
CA ASP A 79 -12.79 -2.67 -17.61
C ASP A 79 -12.49 -2.22 -16.17
N THR A 80 -13.50 -2.34 -15.30
CA THR A 80 -13.40 -2.00 -13.88
C THR A 80 -12.90 -3.18 -13.02
N ALA A 81 -12.36 -4.24 -13.62
CA ALA A 81 -11.89 -5.39 -12.88
C ALA A 81 -10.59 -5.09 -12.12
N ALA A 82 -10.36 -5.83 -11.04
CA ALA A 82 -9.08 -5.77 -10.35
C ALA A 82 -7.96 -6.32 -11.23
N VAL A 83 -6.79 -5.69 -11.21
CA VAL A 83 -5.62 -6.08 -12.00
C VAL A 83 -4.43 -6.40 -11.11
N ASN A 84 -3.54 -7.26 -11.60
CA ASN A 84 -2.25 -7.49 -10.97
C ASN A 84 -1.23 -6.49 -11.51
N VAL A 85 -0.68 -5.69 -10.61
CA VAL A 85 0.37 -4.71 -10.88
C VAL A 85 1.71 -5.33 -10.52
N PRO A 86 2.65 -5.49 -11.46
CA PRO A 86 3.97 -6.04 -11.17
C PRO A 86 4.83 -5.04 -10.40
N THR A 87 5.60 -5.52 -9.41
CA THR A 87 6.64 -4.74 -8.71
C THR A 87 8.05 -5.19 -9.07
N GLN A 88 8.20 -5.80 -10.25
CA GLN A 88 9.49 -6.20 -10.80
C GLN A 88 10.30 -4.95 -11.15
N ASP A 89 11.58 -4.96 -10.78
CA ASP A 89 12.55 -3.89 -11.09
C ASP A 89 12.22 -2.50 -10.50
N ILE A 90 11.34 -2.47 -9.49
CA ILE A 90 11.05 -1.27 -8.69
C ILE A 90 12.04 -1.20 -7.53
N ALA A 91 12.57 -0.01 -7.27
CA ALA A 91 13.45 0.24 -6.13
C ALA A 91 12.75 -0.09 -4.80
N LEU A 92 13.52 -0.25 -3.73
CA LEU A 92 12.96 -0.35 -2.38
C LEU A 92 12.57 1.04 -1.88
N GLY A 93 11.52 1.13 -1.06
CA GLY A 93 11.07 2.37 -0.45
C GLY A 93 9.61 2.71 -0.74
N SER A 94 9.27 3.98 -0.57
CA SER A 94 7.92 4.48 -0.80
C SER A 94 7.72 4.84 -2.27
N HIS A 95 6.64 4.34 -2.86
CA HIS A 95 6.28 4.58 -4.25
C HIS A 95 4.82 5.01 -4.36
N VAL A 96 4.52 5.82 -5.38
CA VAL A 96 3.15 6.25 -5.70
C VAL A 96 2.58 5.31 -6.75
N LEU A 97 1.47 4.64 -6.41
CA LEU A 97 0.65 3.89 -7.37
C LEU A 97 -0.49 4.80 -7.84
N LEU A 98 -0.47 5.14 -9.12
CA LEU A 98 -1.49 5.96 -9.78
C LEU A 98 -2.33 5.09 -10.71
N ALA A 99 -3.65 5.26 -10.65
CA ALA A 99 -4.57 4.75 -11.66
C ALA A 99 -5.24 5.91 -12.39
N ARG A 100 -5.08 5.93 -13.72
CA ARG A 100 -5.76 6.85 -14.62
C ARG A 100 -6.96 6.15 -15.22
N ILE A 101 -8.15 6.54 -14.79
CA ILE A 101 -9.44 6.04 -15.24
C ILE A 101 -9.84 6.85 -16.48
N ILE A 102 -10.13 6.17 -17.59
CA ILE A 102 -10.45 6.80 -18.88
C ILE A 102 -11.93 6.54 -19.22
N LYS A 103 -12.63 7.62 -19.59
CA LYS A 103 -14.05 7.61 -19.98
C LYS A 103 -14.27 8.56 -21.15
N GLY A 104 -14.29 8.03 -22.37
CA GLY A 104 -14.36 8.80 -23.60
C GLY A 104 -13.16 9.73 -23.76
N ALA A 105 -13.44 11.04 -23.78
CA ALA A 105 -12.40 12.08 -23.85
C ALA A 105 -11.89 12.52 -22.47
N ASP A 106 -12.55 12.11 -21.39
CA ASP A 106 -12.23 12.52 -20.02
C ASP A 106 -11.35 11.47 -19.33
N SER A 107 -10.56 11.95 -18.36
CA SER A 107 -9.78 11.08 -17.49
C SER A 107 -9.75 11.59 -16.05
N GLU A 108 -9.86 10.66 -15.10
CA GLU A 108 -9.70 10.89 -13.67
C GLU A 108 -8.43 10.18 -13.18
N GLU A 109 -7.65 10.81 -12.32
CA GLU A 109 -6.48 10.18 -11.69
C GLU A 109 -6.73 9.99 -10.19
N VAL A 110 -6.46 8.78 -9.72
CA VAL A 110 -6.49 8.43 -8.31
C VAL A 110 -5.15 7.84 -7.91
N THR A 111 -4.71 8.13 -6.69
CA THR A 111 -3.39 7.71 -6.19
C THR A 111 -3.49 7.04 -4.84
N THR A 112 -2.64 6.04 -4.62
CA THR A 112 -2.32 5.49 -3.31
C THR A 112 -0.80 5.34 -3.20
N ASN A 113 -0.28 5.12 -2.01
CA ASN A 113 1.14 4.84 -1.80
C ASN A 113 1.35 3.39 -1.39
N ILE A 114 2.46 2.81 -1.82
CA ILE A 114 2.93 1.48 -1.42
C ILE A 114 4.36 1.57 -0.91
N VAL A 115 4.76 0.64 -0.05
CA VAL A 115 6.14 0.54 0.44
C VAL A 115 6.76 -0.76 -0.05
N VAL A 116 7.65 -0.68 -1.04
CA VAL A 116 8.36 -1.84 -1.58
C VAL A 116 9.49 -2.22 -0.61
N VAL A 117 9.41 -3.43 -0.09
CA VAL A 117 10.37 -3.99 0.85
C VAL A 117 11.13 -5.17 0.23
N ALA A 118 12.32 -5.46 0.75
CA ALA A 118 13.12 -6.59 0.27
C ALA A 118 12.34 -7.91 0.44
N SER A 119 12.33 -8.74 -0.61
CA SER A 119 11.68 -10.06 -0.58
C SER A 119 12.47 -11.10 0.21
N LYS A 120 13.73 -10.80 0.53
CA LYS A 120 14.63 -11.66 1.31
C LYS A 120 15.18 -10.85 2.48
N PRO A 121 15.33 -11.47 3.66
CA PRO A 121 16.05 -10.84 4.76
C PRO A 121 17.52 -10.57 4.34
N PRO A 122 18.16 -9.56 4.92
CA PRO A 122 19.58 -9.31 4.70
C PRO A 122 20.40 -10.52 5.17
N VAL A 123 21.51 -10.78 4.49
CA VAL A 123 22.49 -11.76 4.95
C VAL A 123 23.25 -11.15 6.13
N GLU A 124 23.19 -11.81 7.28
CA GLU A 124 23.96 -11.42 8.45
C GLU A 124 25.40 -11.91 8.33
N TYR A 125 26.33 -10.98 8.13
CA TYR A 125 27.76 -11.28 8.15
C TYR A 125 28.31 -11.18 9.57
N GLY A 126 28.98 -12.24 10.00
CA GLY A 126 29.84 -12.19 11.19
C GLY A 126 31.17 -11.52 10.87
N PHE A 127 31.88 -11.06 11.90
CA PHE A 127 33.24 -10.53 11.77
C PHE A 127 34.18 -11.18 12.79
N ARG A 128 35.47 -11.20 12.48
CA ARG A 128 36.53 -11.54 13.44
C ARG A 128 37.64 -10.51 13.31
N ILE A 129 37.99 -9.89 14.44
CA ILE A 129 39.11 -8.96 14.50
C ILE A 129 40.40 -9.72 14.13
N LYS A 130 41.08 -9.24 13.08
CA LYS A 130 42.38 -9.78 12.65
C LYS A 130 43.51 -9.02 13.33
N ASN A 131 43.43 -7.69 13.30
CA ASN A 131 44.43 -6.78 13.80
C ASN A 131 43.72 -5.57 14.43
N THR A 132 44.33 -4.99 15.45
CA THR A 132 43.92 -3.73 16.07
C THR A 132 45.11 -2.79 16.00
N TYR A 133 44.91 -1.59 15.48
CA TYR A 133 45.94 -0.56 15.38
C TYR A 133 45.57 0.60 16.32
N PRO A 134 46.52 1.15 17.08
CA PRO A 134 46.25 2.30 17.93
C PRO A 134 45.86 3.49 17.05
N HIS A 135 44.70 4.10 17.32
CA HIS A 135 44.31 5.38 16.72
C HIS A 135 44.66 6.51 17.67
N ASP A 136 44.99 7.68 17.13
CA ASP A 136 45.20 8.89 17.92
C ASP A 136 43.84 9.51 18.28
N PRO A 137 43.45 9.60 19.56
CA PRO A 137 42.18 10.20 19.99
C PRO A 137 42.11 11.72 19.71
N GLY A 138 43.21 12.37 19.35
CA GLY A 138 43.23 13.76 18.88
C GLY A 138 42.83 13.94 17.41
N SER A 139 42.71 12.85 16.64
CA SER A 139 42.29 12.91 15.23
C SER A 139 40.78 13.00 15.12
N TYR A 140 40.29 13.94 14.29
CA TYR A 140 38.87 14.08 13.98
C TYR A 140 38.47 13.04 12.94
N VAL A 141 37.40 12.26 13.21
CA VAL A 141 36.87 11.26 12.30
C VAL A 141 35.73 11.86 11.47
N GLU A 142 35.94 12.04 10.16
CA GLU A 142 34.92 12.60 9.24
C GLU A 142 34.17 11.53 8.43
N GLY A 143 34.20 10.29 8.93
CA GLY A 143 33.44 9.18 8.37
C GLY A 143 34.28 8.11 7.70
N LEU A 144 33.57 7.07 7.26
CA LEU A 144 34.09 5.87 6.63
C LEU A 144 33.72 5.90 5.14
N GLU A 145 34.72 5.77 4.28
CA GLU A 145 34.57 5.58 2.85
C GLU A 145 34.75 4.11 2.49
N PHE A 146 33.88 3.56 1.64
CA PHE A 146 34.06 2.23 1.09
C PHE A 146 34.52 2.33 -0.37
N HIS A 147 35.74 1.89 -0.66
CA HIS A 147 36.31 1.92 -2.00
C HIS A 147 37.08 0.61 -2.25
N ASP A 148 36.88 -0.01 -3.42
CA ASP A 148 37.53 -1.27 -3.84
C ASP A 148 37.48 -2.41 -2.80
N GLY A 149 36.40 -2.51 -2.02
CA GLY A 149 36.26 -3.56 -1.00
C GLY A 149 36.93 -3.26 0.34
N ILE A 150 37.50 -2.06 0.51
CA ILE A 150 38.19 -1.62 1.72
C ILE A 150 37.46 -0.42 2.31
N PHE A 151 37.27 -0.43 3.64
CA PHE A 151 36.83 0.75 4.37
C PHE A 151 38.05 1.61 4.73
N TYR A 152 38.04 2.86 4.29
CA TYR A 152 39.01 3.89 4.63
C TYR A 152 38.38 4.85 5.63
N GLU A 153 39.14 5.20 6.67
CA GLU A 153 38.76 6.22 7.63
C GLU A 153 39.68 7.42 7.43
N SER A 154 39.10 8.61 7.23
CA SER A 154 39.87 9.83 7.07
C SER A 154 40.38 10.36 8.42
N ALA A 155 41.55 10.99 8.45
CA ALA A 155 42.12 11.59 9.66
C ALA A 155 41.82 13.09 9.83
N GLY A 156 40.86 13.64 9.07
CA GLY A 156 40.39 15.04 9.20
C GLY A 156 41.43 16.15 8.96
N GLN A 157 42.69 15.83 8.63
CA GLN A 157 43.74 16.84 8.46
C GLN A 157 43.72 17.45 7.05
N TYR A 158 43.21 18.68 6.94
CA TYR A 158 43.50 19.57 5.83
C TYR A 158 44.95 20.08 5.91
N LYS A 159 45.65 20.11 4.78
CA LYS A 159 46.81 21.00 4.59
C LYS A 159 46.38 22.26 3.85
#